data_AF-A0A924YWZ2-F1
#
_entry.id   AF-A0A924YWZ2-F1
#
_cell.length_a   1.000
_cell.length_b   1.000
_cell.length_c   1.000
_cell.angle_alpha   90.00
_cell.angle_beta   90.00
_cell.angle_gamma   90.00
#
_symmetry.space_group_name_H-M   'P 1'
#
loop_
_entity.id
_entity.type
_entity.pdbx_description
1 polymer ?
#
loop_
_entity_poly.entity_id
_entity_poly.type
_entity_poly.pdbx_seq_one_letter_code
_entity_poly.pdbx_strand_id
1 'polypeptide(L)'
;MARSNSGKPELSALESSVISDPEEPNPQDTEVPEEVAESVEDAQDVDSILNSLKTLLSTVEKLQKVRQEVGDIKPLLVRMLDGELVAGEDLEQLKTGVGGLFRLVRAHSDHQAALAKAQPARSLLDEVLKVSSTRSEVTS
;
A
#
# COMPACT_ATOMS: atom_id res chain seq x y z
N MET A 1 45.89 15.79 -5.08
CA MET A 1 45.66 15.55 -6.52
C MET A 1 45.94 14.09 -6.81
N ALA A 2 44.91 13.32 -7.17
CA ALA A 2 45.06 11.98 -7.74
C ALA A 2 43.94 11.81 -8.78
N ARG A 3 44.34 11.65 -10.04
CA ARG A 3 43.50 11.31 -11.20
C ARG A 3 43.57 9.79 -11.43
N SER A 4 42.70 9.30 -12.33
CA SER A 4 42.67 7.99 -13.02
C SER A 4 41.57 7.09 -12.46
N ASN A 5 40.69 6.45 -13.24
CA ASN A 5 40.49 6.38 -14.69
C ASN A 5 39.06 5.87 -14.94
N SER A 6 38.45 6.30 -16.04
CA SER A 6 37.20 5.79 -16.60
C SER A 6 37.36 4.39 -17.21
N GLY A 7 36.28 3.61 -17.26
CA GLY A 7 36.26 2.37 -18.03
C GLY A 7 34.91 1.65 -18.03
N LYS A 8 33.97 2.15 -18.84
CA LYS A 8 32.89 1.32 -19.43
C LYS A 8 33.52 0.36 -20.46
N PRO A 9 32.92 -0.81 -20.68
CA PRO A 9 32.70 -1.23 -22.05
C PRO A 9 31.23 -1.60 -22.34
N GLU A 10 30.81 -1.16 -23.52
CA GLU A 10 29.58 -1.47 -24.24
C GLU A 10 29.59 -2.89 -24.85
N LEU A 11 28.38 -3.42 -24.99
CA LEU A 11 27.84 -4.28 -26.07
C LEU A 11 28.76 -4.71 -27.22
N SER A 12 28.73 -6.01 -27.57
CA SER A 12 28.25 -6.48 -28.89
C SER A 12 28.38 -8.00 -29.10
N ALA A 13 27.49 -8.48 -29.98
CA ALA A 13 27.62 -9.60 -30.91
C ALA A 13 27.28 -11.02 -30.44
N LEU A 14 26.03 -11.40 -30.76
CA LEU A 14 25.59 -12.65 -31.39
C LEU A 14 26.72 -13.43 -32.09
N GLU A 15 26.77 -14.76 -31.91
CA GLU A 15 26.89 -15.75 -33.00
C GLU A 15 26.31 -17.12 -32.54
N SER A 16 25.72 -17.82 -33.50
CA SER A 16 24.81 -18.98 -33.38
C SER A 16 25.51 -20.29 -33.78
N SER A 17 25.23 -21.40 -33.09
CA SER A 17 25.36 -22.81 -33.54
C SER A 17 25.13 -23.71 -32.32
N VAL A 18 24.20 -24.67 -32.30
CA VAL A 18 24.17 -25.86 -33.15
C VAL A 18 22.72 -26.37 -33.27
N ILE A 19 22.38 -26.72 -34.51
CA ILE A 19 21.19 -27.42 -34.98
C ILE A 19 21.36 -28.92 -34.74
N SER A 20 20.32 -29.58 -34.21
CA SER A 20 19.96 -30.99 -34.45
C SER A 20 18.44 -31.06 -34.25
N ASP A 21 17.63 -30.89 -35.30
CA ASP A 21 17.09 -31.88 -36.24
C ASP A 21 15.94 -32.76 -35.64
N PRO A 22 14.85 -33.02 -36.39
CA PRO A 22 13.48 -33.10 -35.89
C PRO A 22 12.94 -34.53 -35.72
N GLU A 23 11.93 -34.70 -34.87
CA GLU A 23 10.90 -35.72 -35.10
C GLU A 23 9.50 -35.10 -35.02
N GLU A 24 8.71 -35.50 -35.99
CA GLU A 24 7.43 -34.98 -36.45
C GLU A 24 6.22 -35.46 -35.59
N PRO A 25 4.99 -34.98 -35.88
CA PRO A 25 3.93 -34.76 -34.90
C PRO A 25 2.99 -35.96 -34.72
N ASN A 26 2.32 -36.04 -33.58
CA ASN A 26 1.13 -36.87 -33.42
C ASN A 26 -0.11 -35.96 -33.17
N PRO A 27 -1.05 -35.87 -34.12
CA PRO A 27 -2.28 -35.12 -33.98
C PRO A 27 -3.42 -36.02 -33.46
N GLN A 28 -4.41 -35.39 -32.83
CA GLN A 28 -5.66 -35.95 -32.26
C GLN A 28 -5.48 -36.49 -30.82
N ASP A 29 -6.20 -36.01 -29.81
CA ASP A 29 -7.60 -35.62 -29.87
C ASP A 29 -8.01 -34.69 -28.70
N THR A 30 -8.92 -33.79 -29.04
CA THR A 30 -9.89 -33.10 -28.18
C THR A 30 -9.37 -31.99 -27.25
N GLU A 31 -9.44 -30.78 -27.80
CA GLU A 31 -9.70 -29.52 -27.11
C GLU A 31 -10.72 -29.70 -25.98
N VAL A 32 -10.30 -29.44 -24.76
CA VAL A 32 -11.19 -28.88 -23.73
C VAL A 32 -10.58 -27.52 -23.41
N PRO A 33 -11.27 -26.39 -23.65
CA PRO A 33 -10.71 -25.09 -23.39
C PRO A 33 -10.43 -24.96 -21.89
N GLU A 34 -9.14 -24.90 -21.53
CA GLU A 34 -8.62 -24.33 -20.29
C GLU A 34 -8.96 -22.83 -20.28
N GLU A 35 -10.22 -22.44 -20.12
CA GLU A 35 -10.52 -21.00 -19.99
C GLU A 35 -11.90 -20.68 -19.40
N VAL A 36 -12.39 -21.45 -18.42
CA VAL A 36 -13.54 -20.98 -17.60
C VAL A 36 -13.41 -21.46 -16.15
N ALA A 37 -12.23 -21.28 -15.55
CA ALA A 37 -12.04 -21.50 -14.11
C ALA A 37 -11.48 -20.27 -13.36
N GLU A 38 -11.24 -19.14 -14.03
CA GLU A 38 -10.73 -17.92 -13.37
C GLU A 38 -11.83 -16.96 -12.90
N SER A 39 -13.05 -17.03 -13.45
CA SER A 39 -14.01 -15.93 -13.27
C SER A 39 -14.88 -15.98 -11.99
N VAL A 40 -14.63 -16.90 -11.06
CA VAL A 40 -15.39 -16.99 -9.79
C VAL A 40 -14.56 -16.52 -8.59
N GLU A 41 -13.22 -16.60 -8.67
CA GLU A 41 -12.32 -16.06 -7.64
C GLU A 41 -12.24 -14.52 -7.71
N ASP A 42 -12.30 -13.94 -8.91
CA ASP A 42 -12.21 -12.49 -9.13
C ASP A 42 -13.31 -11.68 -8.43
N ALA A 43 -14.55 -12.18 -8.38
CA ALA A 43 -15.65 -11.45 -7.73
C ALA A 43 -15.50 -11.43 -6.20
N GLN A 44 -15.04 -12.54 -5.62
CA GLN A 44 -14.78 -12.66 -4.19
C GLN A 44 -13.58 -11.80 -3.78
N ASP A 45 -12.60 -11.66 -4.67
CA ASP A 45 -11.47 -10.75 -4.50
C ASP A 45 -11.92 -9.28 -4.56
N VAL A 46 -12.77 -8.90 -5.52
CA VAL A 46 -13.29 -7.52 -5.61
C VAL A 46 -14.07 -7.11 -4.36
N ASP A 47 -14.96 -7.95 -3.85
CA ASP A 47 -15.70 -7.65 -2.61
C ASP A 47 -14.78 -7.57 -1.39
N SER A 48 -13.76 -8.45 -1.30
CA SER A 48 -12.76 -8.42 -0.22
C SER A 48 -11.89 -7.15 -0.28
N ILE A 49 -11.55 -6.69 -1.49
CA ILE A 49 -10.83 -5.46 -1.78
C ILE A 49 -11.65 -4.25 -1.36
N LEU A 50 -12.92 -4.18 -1.77
CA LEU A 50 -13.82 -3.11 -1.39
C LEU A 50 -14.02 -3.06 0.14
N ASN A 51 -14.10 -4.21 0.79
CA ASN A 51 -14.18 -4.29 2.26
C ASN A 51 -12.88 -3.83 2.93
N SER A 52 -11.73 -4.15 2.36
CA SER A 52 -10.42 -3.67 2.86
C SER A 52 -10.29 -2.16 2.72
N LEU A 53 -10.74 -1.58 1.59
CA LEU A 53 -10.78 -0.13 1.37
C LEU A 53 -11.76 0.58 2.31
N LYS A 54 -12.97 0.05 2.50
CA LYS A 54 -13.95 0.56 3.47
C LYS A 54 -13.39 0.54 4.89
N THR A 55 -12.71 -0.56 5.26
CA THR A 55 -12.06 -0.70 6.57
C THR A 55 -10.97 0.35 6.72
N LEU A 56 -10.11 0.53 5.72
CA LEU A 56 -9.07 1.55 5.73
C LEU A 56 -9.67 2.95 5.94
N LEU A 57 -10.70 3.33 5.16
CA LEU A 57 -11.38 4.62 5.30
C LEU A 57 -11.95 4.80 6.71
N SER A 58 -12.64 3.79 7.25
CA SER A 58 -13.18 3.83 8.62
C SER A 58 -12.08 3.99 9.67
N THR A 59 -10.92 3.34 9.50
CA THR A 59 -9.80 3.53 10.43
C THR A 59 -9.20 4.93 10.36
N VAL A 60 -9.16 5.56 9.18
CA VAL A 60 -8.70 6.95 9.02
C VAL A 60 -9.66 7.91 9.71
N GLU A 61 -10.97 7.76 9.52
CA GLU A 61 -11.98 8.59 10.19
C GLU A 61 -11.91 8.47 11.71
N LYS A 62 -11.77 7.24 12.22
CA LYS A 62 -11.56 6.98 13.66
C LYS A 62 -10.28 7.65 14.16
N LEU A 63 -9.19 7.54 13.42
CA LEU A 63 -7.91 8.16 13.78
C LEU A 63 -8.02 9.69 13.84
N GLN A 64 -8.70 10.30 12.88
CA GLN A 64 -8.95 11.76 12.85
C GLN A 64 -9.77 12.20 14.06
N LYS A 65 -10.86 11.48 14.38
CA LYS A 65 -11.70 11.77 15.54
C LYS A 65 -10.90 11.70 16.84
N VAL A 66 -10.14 10.63 17.04
CA VAL A 66 -9.33 10.48 18.26
C VAL A 66 -8.22 11.54 18.34
N ARG A 67 -7.63 11.95 17.21
CA ARG A 67 -6.66 13.06 17.18
C ARG A 67 -7.30 14.38 17.61
N GLN A 68 -8.54 14.64 17.20
CA GLN A 68 -9.27 15.83 17.61
C GLN A 68 -9.63 15.81 19.10
N GLU A 69 -9.98 14.63 19.64
CA GLU A 69 -10.20 14.45 21.09
C GLU A 69 -8.94 14.67 21.93
N VAL A 70 -7.76 14.31 21.40
CA VAL A 70 -6.48 14.58 22.08
C VAL A 70 -6.20 16.08 22.17
N GLY A 71 -6.58 16.86 21.16
CA GLY A 71 -6.34 18.30 21.12
C GLY A 71 -4.85 18.68 21.18
N ASP A 72 -4.57 19.95 21.50
CA ASP A 72 -3.20 20.43 21.71
C ASP A 72 -2.79 20.39 23.19
N ILE A 73 -2.39 19.21 23.65
CA ILE A 73 -1.90 19.01 25.03
C ILE A 73 -0.41 19.27 25.20
N LYS A 74 0.35 19.42 24.10
CA LYS A 74 1.81 19.59 24.14
C LYS A 74 2.24 20.79 25.01
N PRO A 75 1.66 22.00 24.87
CA PRO A 75 2.07 23.13 25.71
C PRO A 75 1.75 22.90 27.20
N LEU A 76 0.63 22.23 27.51
CA LEU A 76 0.26 21.90 28.90
C LEU A 76 1.21 20.86 29.51
N LEU A 77 1.63 19.87 28.72
CA LEU A 77 2.64 18.88 29.12
C LEU A 77 3.99 19.52 29.41
N VAL A 78 4.47 20.40 28.53
CA VAL A 78 5.76 21.10 28.72
C VAL A 78 5.71 21.93 29.99
N ARG A 79 4.64 22.72 30.17
CA ARG A 79 4.42 23.51 31.39
C ARG A 79 4.47 22.66 32.66
N MET A 80 3.79 21.51 32.67
CA MET A 80 3.79 20.59 33.80
C MET A 80 5.18 19.98 34.05
N LEU A 81 5.93 19.66 33.00
CA LEU A 81 7.30 19.11 33.10
C LEU A 81 8.30 20.16 33.60
N ASP A 82 8.07 21.44 33.28
CA ASP A 82 8.85 22.57 33.78
C ASP A 82 8.51 22.92 35.24
N GLY A 83 7.54 22.22 35.85
CA GLY A 83 7.15 22.38 37.25
C GLY A 83 6.15 23.51 37.51
N GLU A 84 5.61 24.12 36.45
CA GLU A 84 4.54 25.11 36.58
C GLU A 84 3.22 24.44 37.01
N LEU A 85 2.46 25.14 37.86
CA LEU A 85 1.19 24.63 38.38
C LEU A 85 0.12 24.63 37.26
N VAL A 86 -0.21 23.44 36.75
CA VAL A 86 -1.35 23.23 35.86
C VAL A 86 -2.57 22.85 36.70
N ALA A 87 -3.63 23.68 36.69
CA ALA A 87 -4.81 23.50 37.53
C ALA A 87 -6.12 23.83 36.78
N GLY A 88 -7.23 23.32 37.30
CA GLY A 88 -8.56 23.59 36.76
C GLY A 88 -8.80 22.96 35.39
N GLU A 89 -9.30 23.76 34.45
CA GLU A 89 -9.66 23.32 33.10
C GLU A 89 -8.44 22.79 32.32
N ASP A 90 -7.28 23.42 32.45
CA ASP A 90 -6.03 22.96 31.82
C ASP A 90 -5.65 21.54 32.29
N LEU A 91 -5.88 21.21 33.56
CA LEU A 91 -5.59 19.88 34.10
C LEU A 91 -6.58 18.83 33.58
N GLU A 92 -7.86 19.18 33.45
CA GLU A 92 -8.88 18.27 32.91
C GLU A 92 -8.70 18.06 31.40
N GLN A 93 -8.32 19.10 30.65
CA GLN A 93 -7.92 18.99 29.25
C GLN A 93 -6.68 18.09 29.09
N LEU A 94 -5.68 18.27 29.96
CA LEU A 94 -4.48 17.45 29.96
C LEU A 94 -4.79 15.97 30.27
N LYS A 95 -5.61 15.68 31.28
CA LYS A 95 -6.05 14.30 31.59
C LYS A 95 -6.79 13.67 30.41
N THR A 96 -7.74 14.41 29.84
CA THR A 96 -8.54 13.93 28.70
C THR A 96 -7.66 13.65 27.49
N GLY A 97 -6.74 14.56 27.17
CA GLY A 97 -5.84 14.38 26.03
C GLY A 97 -4.80 13.29 26.24
N VAL A 98 -4.25 13.12 27.45
CA VAL A 98 -3.35 11.99 27.76
C VAL A 98 -4.10 10.66 27.67
N GLY A 99 -5.33 10.58 28.17
CA GLY A 99 -6.21 9.40 27.98
C GLY A 99 -6.60 9.16 26.51
N GLY A 100 -6.73 10.24 25.74
CA GLY A 100 -6.91 10.20 24.28
C GLY A 100 -5.67 9.69 23.55
N LEU A 101 -4.46 9.98 24.05
CA LEU A 101 -3.20 9.60 23.42
C LEU A 101 -3.04 8.08 23.35
N PHE A 102 -3.45 7.36 24.40
CA PHE A 102 -3.50 5.90 24.37
C PHE A 102 -4.44 5.37 23.28
N ARG A 103 -5.63 5.98 23.15
CA ARG A 103 -6.59 5.63 22.10
C ARG A 103 -6.04 5.98 20.72
N LEU A 104 -5.26 7.06 20.60
CA LEU A 104 -4.63 7.50 19.35
C LEU A 104 -3.60 6.48 18.88
N VAL A 105 -2.74 6.00 19.78
CA VAL A 105 -1.73 4.97 19.47
C VAL A 105 -2.42 3.69 18.98
N ARG A 106 -3.50 3.26 19.64
CA ARG A 106 -4.28 2.10 19.20
C ARG A 106 -4.93 2.30 17.83
N ALA A 107 -5.60 3.43 17.62
CA ALA A 107 -6.20 3.76 16.33
C ALA A 107 -5.16 3.82 15.21
N HIS A 108 -3.95 4.29 15.51
CA HIS A 108 -2.84 4.31 14.55
C HIS A 108 -2.36 2.88 14.21
N SER A 109 -2.24 2.00 15.21
CA SER A 109 -1.94 0.59 14.99
C SER A 109 -3.01 -0.10 14.12
N ASP A 110 -4.29 0.16 14.40
CA ASP A 110 -5.41 -0.39 13.63
C ASP A 110 -5.38 0.12 12.18
N HIS A 111 -5.06 1.40 11.99
CA HIS A 111 -4.89 1.99 10.67
C HIS A 111 -3.72 1.35 9.90
N GLN A 112 -2.56 1.14 10.54
CA GLN A 112 -1.42 0.45 9.91
C GLN A 112 -1.77 -0.97 9.49
N ALA A 113 -2.51 -1.72 10.34
CA ALA A 113 -2.98 -3.05 10.00
C ALA A 113 -3.98 -3.03 8.83
N ALA A 114 -4.89 -2.05 8.79
CA ALA A 114 -5.82 -1.88 7.68
C ALA A 114 -5.09 -1.49 6.37
N LEU A 115 -4.04 -0.67 6.45
CA LEU A 115 -3.24 -0.27 5.31
C LEU A 115 -2.48 -1.45 4.71
N ALA A 116 -1.90 -2.30 5.56
CA ALA A 116 -1.27 -3.54 5.11
C ALA A 116 -2.27 -4.47 4.40
N LYS A 117 -3.49 -4.60 4.92
CA LYS A 117 -4.56 -5.41 4.30
C LYS A 117 -5.09 -4.81 2.99
N ALA A 118 -5.09 -3.48 2.86
CA ALA A 118 -5.53 -2.79 1.66
C ALA A 118 -4.42 -2.64 0.60
N GLN A 119 -3.20 -3.13 0.85
CA GLN A 119 -2.10 -3.03 -0.11
C GLN A 119 -2.35 -3.76 -1.44
N PRO A 120 -2.98 -4.95 -1.49
CA PRO A 120 -3.38 -5.59 -2.73
C PRO A 120 -4.40 -4.76 -3.52
N ALA A 121 -5.39 -4.19 -2.82
CA ALA A 121 -6.38 -3.29 -3.41
C ALA A 121 -5.74 -2.06 -4.07
N ARG A 122 -4.70 -1.49 -3.43
CA ARG A 122 -3.93 -0.38 -4.00
C ARG A 122 -3.15 -0.79 -5.24
N SER A 123 -2.58 -1.99 -5.24
CA SER A 123 -1.80 -2.51 -6.37
C SER A 123 -2.68 -2.73 -7.60
N LEU A 124 -3.88 -3.29 -7.41
CA LEU A 124 -4.88 -3.44 -8.47
C LEU A 124 -5.40 -2.09 -9.00
N LEU A 125 -5.67 -1.12 -8.11
CA LEU A 125 -6.04 0.22 -8.54
C LEU A 125 -4.93 0.89 -9.37
N ASP A 126 -3.66 0.75 -8.95
CA ASP A 126 -2.52 1.27 -9.70
C ASP A 126 -2.36 0.60 -11.07
N GLU A 127 -2.68 -0.69 -11.18
CA GLU A 127 -2.68 -1.42 -12.46
C GLU A 127 -3.79 -0.94 -13.40
N VAL A 128 -5.03 -0.82 -12.90
CA VAL A 128 -6.17 -0.29 -13.69
C VAL A 128 -5.91 1.15 -14.15
N LEU A 129 -5.33 1.99 -13.28
CA LEU A 129 -4.94 3.36 -13.63
C LEU A 129 -3.82 3.41 -14.68
N LYS A 130 -2.83 2.52 -14.62
CA LYS A 130 -1.78 2.42 -15.65
C LYS A 130 -2.32 1.90 -16.99
N VAL A 131 -3.22 0.92 -16.98
CA VAL A 131 -3.85 0.38 -18.19
C VAL A 131 -4.71 1.43 -18.88
N SER A 132 -5.43 2.26 -18.12
CA SER A 132 -6.23 3.36 -18.69
C SER A 132 -5.36 4.52 -19.22
N SER A 133 -4.22 4.79 -18.59
CA SER A 133 -3.26 5.79 -19.08
C SER A 133 -2.58 5.35 -20.38
N THR A 134 -2.15 4.09 -20.48
CA THR A 134 -1.48 3.55 -21.68
C THR A 134 -2.44 3.35 -22.86
N ARG A 135 -3.71 2.97 -22.60
CA ARG A 135 -4.74 2.87 -23.65
C ARG A 135 -5.08 4.22 -24.29
N SER A 136 -4.87 5.33 -23.59
CA SER A 136 -5.10 6.67 -24.12
C SER A 136 -3.95 7.16 -25.03
N GLU A 137 -2.75 6.61 -24.91
CA GLU A 137 -1.59 6.99 -25.75
C GLU A 137 -1.53 6.22 -27.08
N VAL A 138 -2.17 5.05 -27.18
CA VAL A 138 -2.16 4.22 -28.41
C VAL A 138 -3.22 4.68 -29.44
N THR A 139 -4.12 5.60 -29.07
CA THR A 139 -5.18 6.12 -29.94
C THR A 139 -4.93 7.54 -30.47
N SER A 140 -3.69 8.05 -30.41
CA SER A 140 -3.30 9.35 -30.98
C SER A 140 -2.17 9.23 -32.00
#